data_AF-A0A238U9D9-F1
#
_entry.id   AF-A0A238U9D9-F1
#
_cell.length_a   1.000
_cell.length_b   1.000
_cell.length_c   1.000
_cell.angle_alpha   90.00
_cell.angle_beta   90.00
_cell.angle_gamma   90.00
#
_symmetry.space_group_name_H-M   'P 1'
#
loop_
_entity.id
_entity.type
_entity.pdbx_description
1 polymer ?
#
loop_
_entity_poly.entity_id
_entity_poly.type
_entity_poly.pdbx_seq_one_letter_code
_entity_poly.pdbx_strand_id
1 'polypeptide(L)'
;MKKIIYMLLILVLINCSTKKESNSLYSDALIQKTFTKNEIKDLQKILDFFNSEMCKSVQENINDCYLTYCSRIEAEVKKHGMYKAHIDFKKQYEVYKQINSNTFREIWLFQQSLPLRERKDTLKYLGFNHSGKYIRFLNEYGKENKAVKHYIANFNTALDFGPSMINQVIMNYETFQIENIKSKLLIAIHYLTLNDQNLRKEEY
;
A
#
# COMPACT_ATOMS: atom_id res chain seq x y z
N MET A 1 6.29 3.98 57.56
CA MET A 1 6.91 4.45 56.29
C MET A 1 7.12 3.34 55.26
N LYS A 2 7.55 2.11 55.64
CA LYS A 2 7.71 0.99 54.68
C LYS A 2 6.43 0.59 53.92
N LYS A 3 5.25 0.67 54.55
CA LYS A 3 3.96 0.33 53.90
C LYS A 3 3.52 1.32 52.81
N ILE A 4 3.96 2.58 52.87
CA ILE A 4 3.66 3.61 51.85
C ILE A 4 4.54 3.40 50.61
N ILE A 5 5.77 2.92 50.80
CA ILE A 5 6.70 2.58 49.70
C ILE A 5 6.15 1.41 48.86
N TYR A 6 5.55 0.39 49.50
CA TYR A 6 4.91 -0.71 48.77
C TYR A 6 3.67 -0.28 47.98
N MET A 7 2.95 0.76 48.43
CA MET A 7 1.76 1.27 47.74
C MET A 7 2.13 2.09 46.48
N LEU A 8 3.25 2.83 46.51
CA LEU A 8 3.79 3.53 45.34
C LEU A 8 4.38 2.59 44.29
N LEU A 9 4.93 1.44 44.70
CA LEU A 9 5.51 0.45 43.76
C LEU A 9 4.44 -0.24 42.89
N ILE A 10 3.20 -0.36 43.39
CA ILE A 10 2.09 -1.02 42.67
C ILE A 10 1.49 -0.10 41.60
N LEU A 11 1.56 1.23 41.77
CA LEU A 11 1.05 2.22 40.80
C LEU A 11 1.93 2.36 39.54
N VAL A 12 3.19 1.91 39.58
CA VAL A 12 4.11 1.98 38.42
C VAL A 12 3.87 0.83 37.42
N LEU A 13 3.16 -0.23 37.81
CA LEU A 13 2.94 -1.41 36.95
C LEU A 13 1.70 -1.32 36.04
N ILE A 14 0.89 -0.27 36.15
CA ILE A 14 -0.37 -0.15 35.39
C ILE A 14 -0.20 0.62 34.07
N ASN A 15 0.98 1.20 33.80
CA ASN A 15 1.20 2.00 32.58
C ASN A 15 1.77 1.23 31.39
N CYS A 16 1.59 -0.09 31.33
CA CYS A 16 1.79 -0.86 30.10
C CYS A 16 0.56 -0.75 29.19
N SER A 17 0.22 0.47 28.77
CA SER A 17 -0.63 0.65 27.58
C SER A 17 0.24 0.41 26.34
N THR A 18 0.56 -0.86 26.08
CA THR A 18 0.92 -1.26 24.72
C THR A 18 -0.32 -1.09 23.87
N LYS A 19 -0.56 0.12 23.35
CA LYS A 19 -1.31 0.28 22.11
C LYS A 19 -0.51 -0.49 21.06
N LYS A 20 -0.73 -1.80 20.95
CA LYS A 20 -0.46 -2.50 19.71
C LYS A 20 -1.37 -1.83 18.71
N GLU A 21 -0.83 -0.89 17.94
CA GLU A 21 -1.46 -0.45 16.72
C GLU A 21 -1.87 -1.71 15.97
N SER A 22 -3.18 -1.86 15.79
CA SER A 22 -3.72 -3.01 15.09
C SER A 22 -3.29 -2.85 13.63
N ASN A 23 -2.32 -3.64 13.17
CA ASN A 23 -1.97 -3.74 11.74
C ASN A 23 -3.07 -4.41 10.90
N SER A 24 -4.27 -4.50 11.46
CA SER A 24 -5.44 -5.11 10.86
C SER A 24 -6.29 -4.04 10.20
N LEU A 25 -6.60 -4.23 8.92
CA LEU A 25 -7.53 -3.40 8.16
C LEU A 25 -8.94 -3.38 8.80
N TYR A 26 -9.29 -4.40 9.58
CA TYR A 26 -10.55 -4.49 10.31
C TYR A 26 -10.69 -3.46 11.44
N SER A 27 -9.62 -2.75 11.81
CA SER A 27 -9.67 -1.74 12.86
C SER A 27 -10.11 -0.36 12.35
N ASP A 28 -10.05 -0.11 11.03
CA ASP A 28 -10.34 1.19 10.45
C ASP A 28 -11.80 1.32 9.99
N ALA A 29 -12.46 2.39 10.42
CA ALA A 29 -13.89 2.62 10.15
C ALA A 29 -14.18 2.94 8.67
N LEU A 30 -13.27 3.65 7.98
CA LEU A 30 -13.46 3.99 6.57
C LEU A 30 -13.32 2.75 5.69
N ILE A 31 -12.35 1.88 5.99
CA ILE A 31 -12.19 0.58 5.33
C ILE A 31 -13.45 -0.27 5.52
N GLN A 32 -13.92 -0.41 6.76
CA GLN A 32 -15.14 -1.16 7.08
C GLN A 32 -16.40 -0.62 6.39
N LYS A 33 -16.47 0.70 6.20
CA LYS A 33 -17.57 1.35 5.49
C LYS A 33 -17.49 1.14 3.97
N THR A 34 -16.29 1.00 3.42
CA THR A 34 -16.07 0.97 1.97
C THR A 34 -16.09 -0.45 1.40
N PHE A 35 -15.55 -1.42 2.15
CA PHE A 35 -15.34 -2.78 1.70
C PHE A 35 -16.15 -3.77 2.55
N THR A 36 -16.62 -4.84 1.92
CA THR A 36 -17.25 -5.97 2.60
C THR A 36 -16.23 -6.75 3.43
N LYS A 37 -16.67 -7.54 4.41
CA LYS A 37 -15.77 -8.37 5.23
C LYS A 37 -14.87 -9.29 4.39
N ASN A 38 -15.38 -9.85 3.30
CA ASN A 38 -14.59 -10.71 2.40
C ASN A 38 -13.55 -9.90 1.62
N GLU A 39 -13.89 -8.71 1.15
CA GLU A 39 -12.93 -7.81 0.50
C GLU A 39 -11.85 -7.35 1.48
N ILE A 40 -12.20 -7.04 2.74
CA ILE A 40 -11.21 -6.68 3.78
C ILE A 40 -10.26 -7.85 4.06
N LYS A 41 -10.76 -9.09 4.08
CA LYS A 41 -9.92 -10.29 4.22
C LYS A 41 -8.90 -10.40 3.08
N ASP A 42 -9.34 -10.17 1.86
CA ASP A 42 -8.48 -10.21 0.66
C ASP A 42 -7.47 -9.05 0.66
N LEU A 43 -7.90 -7.83 1.03
CA LEU A 43 -7.03 -6.67 1.19
C LEU A 43 -5.99 -6.89 2.29
N GLN A 44 -6.36 -7.56 3.39
CA GLN A 44 -5.42 -7.92 4.45
C GLN A 44 -4.37 -8.88 3.90
N LYS A 45 -4.75 -9.87 3.08
CA LYS A 45 -3.78 -10.77 2.42
C LYS A 45 -2.80 -10.01 1.52
N ILE A 46 -3.28 -9.02 0.76
CA ILE A 46 -2.43 -8.14 -0.06
C ILE A 46 -1.44 -7.37 0.82
N LEU A 47 -1.93 -6.77 1.91
CA LEU A 47 -1.12 -6.01 2.84
C LEU A 47 -0.07 -6.90 3.54
N ASP A 48 -0.47 -8.07 4.03
CA ASP A 48 0.42 -9.03 4.69
C ASP A 48 1.52 -9.51 3.76
N PHE A 49 1.19 -9.77 2.48
CA PHE A 49 2.19 -10.11 1.47
C PHE A 49 3.20 -8.97 1.29
N PHE A 50 2.73 -7.74 1.08
CA PHE A 50 3.63 -6.59 0.93
C PHE A 50 4.53 -6.40 2.15
N ASN A 51 3.96 -6.51 3.36
CA ASN A 51 4.71 -6.46 4.61
C ASN A 51 5.82 -7.53 4.67
N SER A 52 5.52 -8.74 4.18
CA SER A 52 6.49 -9.85 4.18
C SER A 52 7.63 -9.70 3.16
N GLU A 53 7.40 -8.98 2.06
CA GLU A 53 8.44 -8.69 1.06
C GLU A 53 9.33 -7.51 1.49
N MET A 54 8.80 -6.67 2.38
CA MET A 54 9.44 -5.43 2.81
C MET A 54 10.25 -5.58 4.10
N CYS A 55 9.70 -6.29 5.09
CA CYS A 55 10.39 -6.60 6.35
C CYS A 55 11.32 -7.79 6.14
N LYS A 56 12.59 -7.67 6.54
CA LYS A 56 13.57 -8.77 6.40
C LYS A 56 13.41 -9.82 7.49
N SER A 57 12.80 -9.44 8.62
CA SER A 57 12.58 -10.33 9.76
C SER A 57 11.20 -10.10 10.37
N VAL A 58 10.61 -11.18 10.89
CA VAL A 58 9.30 -11.20 11.55
C VAL A 58 9.28 -10.43 12.88
N GLN A 59 10.46 -10.08 13.41
CA GLN A 59 10.63 -9.33 14.65
C GLN A 59 10.75 -7.82 14.45
N GLU A 60 10.85 -7.35 13.20
CA GLU A 60 10.99 -5.93 12.89
C GLU A 60 9.69 -5.17 13.19
N ASN A 61 9.83 -3.92 13.65
CA ASN A 61 8.71 -3.02 13.75
C ASN A 61 8.23 -2.67 12.33
N ILE A 62 6.94 -2.87 12.06
CA ILE A 62 6.40 -2.64 10.73
C ILE A 62 6.60 -1.21 10.23
N ASN A 63 6.48 -0.20 11.09
CA ASN A 63 6.66 1.20 10.70
C ASN A 63 8.11 1.45 10.27
N ASP A 64 9.08 0.85 10.96
CA ASP A 64 10.49 0.91 10.61
C ASP A 64 10.78 0.20 9.27
N CYS A 65 10.07 -0.91 8.98
CA CYS A 65 10.16 -1.55 7.66
C CYS A 65 9.69 -0.60 6.54
N TYR A 66 8.54 0.05 6.73
CA TYR A 66 7.99 1.01 5.76
C TYR A 66 8.96 2.17 5.52
N LEU A 67 9.50 2.76 6.58
CA LEU A 67 10.52 3.83 6.49
C LEU A 67 11.75 3.36 5.72
N THR A 68 12.32 2.23 6.13
CA THR A 68 13.54 1.68 5.55
C THR A 68 13.36 1.37 4.07
N TYR A 69 12.23 0.77 3.71
CA TYR A 69 11.94 0.41 2.33
C TYR A 69 11.72 1.64 1.43
N CYS A 70 10.89 2.59 1.88
CA CYS A 70 10.62 3.80 1.10
C CYS A 70 11.90 4.64 0.95
N SER A 71 12.67 4.81 2.02
CA SER A 71 13.96 5.50 1.98
C SER A 71 14.97 4.83 1.04
N ARG A 72 15.03 3.50 1.04
CA ARG A 72 15.87 2.75 0.08
C ARG A 72 15.45 3.01 -1.37
N ILE A 73 14.16 2.96 -1.67
CA ILE A 73 13.66 3.22 -3.03
C ILE A 73 13.97 4.66 -3.46
N GLU A 74 13.72 5.63 -2.58
CA GLU A 74 14.03 7.04 -2.82
C GLU A 74 15.53 7.21 -3.16
N ALA A 75 16.41 6.61 -2.37
CA ALA A 75 17.86 6.67 -2.60
C ALA A 75 18.27 6.02 -3.93
N GLU A 76 17.68 4.87 -4.28
CA GLU A 76 17.95 4.19 -5.56
C GLU A 76 17.51 5.04 -6.76
N VAL A 77 16.32 5.65 -6.68
CA VAL A 77 15.81 6.54 -7.74
C VAL A 77 16.68 7.79 -7.86
N LYS A 78 17.06 8.43 -6.74
CA LYS A 78 17.95 9.60 -6.77
C LYS A 78 19.32 9.27 -7.36
N LYS A 79 19.87 8.09 -7.09
CA LYS A 79 21.22 7.69 -7.52
C LYS A 79 21.26 7.16 -8.95
N HIS A 80 20.24 6.41 -9.36
CA HIS A 80 20.26 5.64 -10.61
C HIS A 80 19.17 6.05 -11.61
N GLY A 81 18.23 6.90 -11.23
CA GLY A 81 17.07 7.26 -12.05
C GLY A 81 16.12 6.10 -12.30
N MET A 82 16.33 4.95 -11.64
CA MET A 82 15.59 3.72 -11.87
C MET A 82 14.93 3.25 -10.58
N TYR A 83 13.67 2.87 -10.70
CA TYR A 83 12.91 2.23 -9.64
C TYR A 83 13.13 0.71 -9.67
N LYS A 84 13.32 0.09 -8.50
CA LYS A 84 13.22 -1.35 -8.29
C LYS A 84 12.37 -1.62 -7.06
N ALA A 85 11.29 -2.39 -7.23
CA ALA A 85 10.38 -2.71 -6.13
C ALA A 85 11.02 -3.61 -5.08
N HIS A 86 11.96 -4.47 -5.47
CA HIS A 86 12.45 -5.58 -4.64
C HIS A 86 11.33 -6.48 -4.11
N ILE A 87 10.29 -6.69 -4.93
CA ILE A 87 9.14 -7.58 -4.67
C ILE A 87 9.20 -8.73 -5.66
N ASP A 88 9.10 -9.96 -5.18
CA ASP A 88 9.03 -11.14 -6.04
C ASP A 88 7.70 -11.16 -6.83
N PHE A 89 7.80 -10.92 -8.13
CA PHE A 89 6.64 -10.88 -9.02
C PHE A 89 5.89 -12.22 -9.09
N LYS A 90 6.59 -13.36 -9.02
CA LYS A 90 5.94 -14.67 -9.06
C LYS A 90 5.10 -14.86 -7.80
N LYS A 91 5.61 -14.51 -6.62
CA LYS A 91 4.83 -14.56 -5.37
C LYS A 91 3.66 -13.59 -5.39
N GLN A 92 3.86 -12.37 -5.88
CA GLN A 92 2.79 -11.38 -6.05
C GLN A 92 1.67 -11.93 -6.94
N TYR A 93 2.02 -12.56 -8.05
CA TYR A 93 1.06 -13.20 -8.95
C TYR A 93 0.28 -14.33 -8.26
N GLU A 94 0.93 -15.13 -7.42
CA GLU A 94 0.24 -16.14 -6.60
C GLU A 94 -0.74 -15.51 -5.60
N VAL A 95 -0.42 -14.36 -5.01
CA VAL A 95 -1.37 -13.63 -4.14
C VAL A 95 -2.62 -13.21 -4.90
N TYR A 96 -2.47 -12.74 -6.15
CA TYR A 96 -3.59 -12.35 -6.99
C TYR A 96 -4.54 -13.52 -7.31
N LYS A 97 -4.02 -14.74 -7.45
CA LYS A 97 -4.86 -15.94 -7.65
C LYS A 97 -5.64 -16.35 -6.40
N GLN A 98 -5.17 -15.93 -5.22
CA GLN A 98 -5.74 -16.35 -3.95
C GLN A 98 -6.80 -15.40 -3.39
N ILE A 99 -6.97 -14.21 -3.98
CA ILE A 99 -8.03 -13.26 -3.63
C ILE A 99 -9.24 -13.44 -4.55
N ASN A 100 -10.41 -13.00 -4.10
CA ASN A 100 -11.61 -13.06 -4.93
C ASN A 100 -11.46 -12.15 -6.16
N SER A 101 -11.86 -12.65 -7.33
CA SER A 101 -11.81 -11.87 -8.58
C SER A 101 -12.63 -10.57 -8.52
N ASN A 102 -13.70 -10.53 -7.72
CA ASN A 102 -14.44 -9.29 -7.45
C ASN A 102 -13.57 -8.31 -6.66
N THR A 103 -12.90 -8.74 -5.58
CA THR A 103 -11.98 -7.86 -4.83
C THR A 103 -10.86 -7.35 -5.74
N PHE A 104 -10.28 -8.22 -6.56
CA PHE A 104 -9.27 -7.80 -7.54
C PHE A 104 -9.81 -6.69 -8.45
N ARG A 105 -11.00 -6.86 -9.02
CA ARG A 105 -11.65 -5.86 -9.89
C ARG A 105 -12.03 -4.58 -9.15
N GLU A 106 -12.24 -4.61 -7.85
CA GLU A 106 -12.51 -3.40 -7.05
C GLU A 106 -11.27 -2.52 -6.84
N ILE A 107 -10.07 -3.05 -7.15
CA ILE A 107 -8.79 -2.34 -7.08
C ILE A 107 -8.25 -2.08 -8.48
N TRP A 108 -8.16 -3.11 -9.30
CA TRP A 108 -7.43 -3.12 -10.56
C TRP A 108 -8.26 -3.56 -11.76
N LEU A 109 -7.83 -3.11 -12.94
CA LEU A 109 -8.23 -3.66 -14.23
C LEU A 109 -7.01 -3.81 -15.12
N PHE A 110 -7.06 -4.80 -16.02
CA PHE A 110 -6.09 -4.87 -17.10
C PHE A 110 -6.42 -3.80 -18.14
N GLN A 111 -5.40 -3.01 -18.50
CA GLN A 111 -5.45 -2.00 -19.55
C GLN A 111 -4.57 -2.42 -20.72
N GLN A 112 -4.74 -1.75 -21.86
CA GLN A 112 -3.99 -2.00 -23.10
C GLN A 112 -2.97 -0.88 -23.29
N SER A 113 -1.69 -1.22 -23.47
CA SER A 113 -0.72 -0.22 -23.91
C SER A 113 -1.10 0.33 -25.28
N LEU A 114 -0.83 1.60 -25.55
CA LEU A 114 -0.93 2.13 -26.91
C LEU A 114 0.08 1.37 -27.80
N PRO A 115 -0.34 0.93 -29.01
CA PRO A 115 0.61 0.36 -29.96
C PRO A 115 1.64 1.43 -30.34
N LEU A 116 2.93 1.14 -30.12
CA LEU A 116 4.00 1.99 -30.63
C LEU A 116 4.09 1.78 -32.15
N ARG A 117 4.40 2.83 -32.93
CA ARG A 117 4.36 2.79 -34.42
C ARG A 117 5.06 1.59 -35.08
N GLU A 118 6.04 0.97 -34.41
CA GLU A 118 6.82 -0.16 -34.91
C GLU A 118 6.38 -1.53 -34.35
N ARG A 119 5.46 -1.55 -33.38
CA ARG A 119 5.01 -2.73 -32.64
C ARG A 119 3.49 -2.88 -32.70
N LYS A 120 3.02 -4.01 -33.24
CA LYS A 120 1.59 -4.34 -33.32
C LYS A 120 1.03 -4.94 -32.03
N ASP A 121 1.91 -5.32 -31.09
CA ASP A 121 1.57 -5.88 -29.79
C ASP A 121 1.05 -4.79 -28.83
N THR A 122 -0.12 -5.03 -28.25
CA THR A 122 -0.63 -4.29 -27.10
C THR A 122 -0.35 -5.11 -25.85
N LEU A 123 0.52 -4.60 -24.99
CA LEU A 123 0.84 -5.25 -23.72
C LEU A 123 -0.29 -5.04 -22.72
N LYS A 124 -0.58 -6.08 -21.94
CA LYS A 124 -1.39 -6.02 -20.73
C LYS A 124 -0.58 -5.33 -19.65
N TYR A 125 -1.14 -4.28 -19.07
CA TYR A 125 -0.63 -3.72 -17.82
C TYR A 125 -1.76 -3.54 -16.81
N LEU A 126 -1.39 -3.54 -15.53
CA LEU A 126 -2.32 -3.36 -14.44
C LEU A 126 -2.51 -1.87 -14.16
N GLY A 127 -3.74 -1.38 -14.24
CA GLY A 127 -4.12 -0.03 -13.84
C GLY A 127 -5.18 -0.07 -12.73
N PHE A 128 -5.44 1.06 -12.08
CA PHE A 128 -6.55 1.12 -11.12
C PHE A 128 -7.91 1.09 -11.82
N ASN A 129 -8.89 0.44 -11.19
CA ASN A 129 -10.28 0.54 -11.61
C ASN A 129 -10.87 1.88 -11.18
N HIS A 130 -11.10 2.79 -12.14
CA HIS A 130 -11.75 4.10 -11.92
C HIS A 130 -13.06 4.03 -11.14
N SER A 131 -13.87 2.99 -11.37
CA SER A 131 -15.16 2.80 -10.71
C SER A 131 -15.09 1.87 -9.48
N GLY A 132 -13.89 1.38 -9.16
CA GLY A 132 -13.66 0.45 -8.06
C GLY A 132 -13.77 1.09 -6.68
N LYS A 133 -14.08 0.27 -5.67
CA LYS A 133 -14.10 0.67 -4.25
C LYS A 133 -12.78 1.26 -3.79
N TYR A 134 -11.64 0.83 -4.35
CA TYR A 134 -10.34 1.38 -3.97
C TYR A 134 -10.22 2.86 -4.30
N ILE A 135 -10.66 3.30 -5.49
CA ILE A 135 -10.68 4.72 -5.85
C ILE A 135 -11.67 5.50 -4.98
N ARG A 136 -12.83 4.93 -4.64
CA ARG A 136 -13.76 5.55 -3.66
C ARG A 136 -13.12 5.71 -2.28
N PHE A 137 -12.45 4.68 -1.80
CA PHE A 137 -11.70 4.70 -0.54
C PHE A 137 -10.65 5.82 -0.53
N LEU A 138 -9.84 5.95 -1.59
CA LEU A 138 -8.81 6.99 -1.70
C LEU A 138 -9.40 8.41 -1.74
N ASN A 139 -10.53 8.59 -2.43
CA ASN A 139 -11.23 9.88 -2.46
C ASN A 139 -11.75 10.29 -1.07
N GLU A 140 -12.34 9.35 -0.32
CA GLU A 140 -12.78 9.60 1.04
C GLU A 140 -11.60 9.83 1.99
N TYR A 141 -10.54 9.02 1.88
CA TYR A 141 -9.36 9.18 2.71
C TYR A 141 -8.62 10.50 2.43
N GLY A 142 -8.61 10.96 1.18
CA GLY A 142 -8.06 12.27 0.79
C GLY A 142 -8.75 13.47 1.46
N LYS A 143 -9.96 13.31 2.03
CA LYS A 143 -10.58 14.38 2.83
C LYS A 143 -9.87 14.59 4.17
N GLU A 144 -9.20 13.56 4.67
CA GLU A 144 -8.47 13.56 5.95
C GLU A 144 -6.95 13.73 5.74
N ASN A 145 -6.41 13.25 4.61
CA ASN A 145 -4.98 13.25 4.32
C ASN A 145 -4.66 14.03 3.03
N LYS A 146 -3.91 15.14 3.17
CA LYS A 146 -3.56 16.04 2.05
C LYS A 146 -2.68 15.36 0.99
N ALA A 147 -1.75 14.49 1.38
CA ALA A 147 -0.92 13.76 0.42
C ALA A 147 -1.78 12.81 -0.42
N VAL A 148 -2.69 12.08 0.22
CA VAL A 148 -3.64 11.20 -0.46
C VAL A 148 -4.57 11.99 -1.38
N LYS A 149 -5.03 13.16 -0.95
CA LYS A 149 -5.83 14.07 -1.80
C LYS A 149 -5.11 14.43 -3.08
N HIS A 150 -3.83 14.79 -3.00
CA HIS A 150 -3.04 15.13 -4.17
C HIS A 150 -2.78 13.90 -5.05
N TYR A 151 -2.53 12.74 -4.43
CA TYR A 151 -2.33 11.47 -5.13
C TYR A 151 -3.55 11.08 -5.98
N ILE A 152 -4.74 11.13 -5.39
CA ILE A 152 -5.97 10.77 -6.11
C ILE A 152 -6.38 11.84 -7.14
N ALA A 153 -6.06 13.11 -6.92
CA ALA A 153 -6.29 14.17 -7.91
C ALA A 153 -5.45 13.95 -9.18
N ASN A 154 -4.20 13.52 -9.04
CA ASN A 154 -3.33 13.19 -10.17
C ASN A 154 -3.92 12.02 -10.98
N PHE A 155 -4.41 10.98 -10.31
CA PHE A 155 -5.09 9.85 -10.95
C PHE A 155 -6.34 10.29 -11.73
N ASN A 156 -7.22 11.07 -11.09
CA ASN A 156 -8.46 11.54 -11.71
C ASN A 156 -8.22 12.45 -12.92
N THR A 157 -7.06 13.11 -12.98
CA THR A 157 -6.69 14.00 -14.10
C THR A 157 -6.07 13.22 -15.26
N ALA A 158 -5.14 12.31 -14.97
CA ALA A 158 -4.44 11.53 -15.99
C ALA A 158 -5.27 10.35 -16.52
N LEU A 159 -6.28 9.94 -15.76
CA LEU A 159 -7.05 8.70 -15.94
C LEU A 159 -6.19 7.42 -15.97
N ASP A 160 -4.95 7.50 -15.49
CA ASP A 160 -4.04 6.36 -15.39
C ASP A 160 -3.01 6.58 -14.28
N PHE A 161 -2.32 5.49 -13.93
CA PHE A 161 -1.22 5.46 -12.97
C PHE A 161 0.04 6.11 -13.58
N GLY A 162 0.14 7.43 -13.45
CA GLY A 162 1.17 8.23 -14.13
C GLY A 162 2.45 8.52 -13.32
N PRO A 163 3.49 9.06 -13.99
CA PRO A 163 4.77 9.41 -13.36
C PRO A 163 4.66 10.33 -12.14
N SER A 164 3.72 11.28 -12.15
CA SER A 164 3.51 12.19 -11.01
C SER A 164 3.07 11.47 -9.75
N MET A 165 2.23 10.42 -9.88
CA MET A 165 1.79 9.61 -8.74
C MET A 165 2.94 8.78 -8.17
N ILE A 166 3.76 8.20 -9.06
CA ILE A 166 4.97 7.45 -8.69
C ILE A 166 5.94 8.35 -7.94
N ASN A 167 6.26 9.51 -8.52
CA ASN A 167 7.17 10.48 -7.90
C ASN A 167 6.64 10.97 -6.55
N GLN A 168 5.33 11.18 -6.43
CA GLN A 168 4.75 11.63 -5.18
C GLN A 168 4.95 10.63 -4.03
N VAL A 169 4.70 9.33 -4.26
CA VAL A 169 4.91 8.32 -3.22
C VAL A 169 6.39 8.15 -2.92
N ILE A 170 7.25 8.09 -3.94
CA ILE A 170 8.69 7.86 -3.74
C ILE A 170 9.35 9.04 -3.01
N MET A 171 9.06 10.27 -3.41
CA MET A 171 9.77 11.45 -2.89
C MET A 171 9.12 12.05 -1.65
N ASN A 172 7.85 11.71 -1.36
CA ASN A 172 7.10 12.32 -0.26
C ASN A 172 6.38 11.27 0.61
N TYR A 173 6.88 10.03 0.70
CA TYR A 173 6.23 8.94 1.44
C TYR A 173 5.89 9.32 2.90
N GLU A 174 6.73 10.08 3.58
CA GLU A 174 6.49 10.53 4.95
C GLU A 174 5.20 11.35 5.10
N THR A 175 4.85 12.14 4.07
CA THR A 175 3.63 12.96 4.06
C THR A 175 2.34 12.13 4.03
N PHE A 176 2.44 10.84 3.70
CA PHE A 176 1.31 9.93 3.73
C PHE A 176 0.98 9.45 5.14
N GLN A 177 1.77 9.74 6.19
CA GLN A 177 1.52 9.21 7.55
C GLN A 177 1.53 7.68 7.55
N ILE A 178 2.68 7.10 7.24
CA ILE A 178 2.88 5.65 7.02
C ILE A 178 2.52 4.77 8.22
N GLU A 179 2.43 5.34 9.42
CA GLU A 179 1.94 4.68 10.63
C GLU A 179 0.46 4.31 10.50
N ASN A 180 -0.32 5.09 9.75
CA ASN A 180 -1.74 4.87 9.53
C ASN A 180 -1.98 3.65 8.62
N ILE A 181 -2.84 2.74 9.08
CA ILE A 181 -3.18 1.52 8.35
C ILE A 181 -3.75 1.77 6.94
N LYS A 182 -4.48 2.88 6.75
CA LYS A 182 -4.98 3.31 5.43
C LYS A 182 -3.84 3.68 4.49
N SER A 183 -2.80 4.33 5.01
CA SER A 183 -1.61 4.70 4.24
C SER A 183 -0.75 3.49 3.91
N LYS A 184 -0.61 2.55 4.85
CA LYS A 184 0.05 1.26 4.61
C LYS A 184 -0.61 0.49 3.46
N LEU A 185 -1.95 0.45 3.44
CA LEU A 185 -2.71 -0.17 2.36
C LEU A 185 -2.49 0.54 1.02
N LEU A 186 -2.53 1.88 1.00
CA LEU A 186 -2.26 2.68 -0.20
C LEU A 186 -0.88 2.37 -0.77
N ILE A 187 0.16 2.42 0.08
CA ILE A 187 1.55 2.21 -0.29
C ILE A 187 1.76 0.78 -0.82
N ALA A 188 1.15 -0.22 -0.15
CA ALA A 188 1.20 -1.61 -0.61
C ALA A 188 0.61 -1.74 -2.01
N ILE A 189 -0.61 -1.26 -2.22
CA ILE A 189 -1.27 -1.33 -3.53
C ILE A 189 -0.50 -0.53 -4.59
N HIS A 190 0.06 0.63 -4.24
CA HIS A 190 0.88 1.45 -5.13
C HIS A 190 2.10 0.68 -5.65
N TYR A 191 2.92 0.13 -4.75
CA TYR A 191 4.15 -0.55 -5.16
C TYR A 191 3.90 -1.91 -5.81
N LEU A 192 2.84 -2.63 -5.42
CA LEU A 192 2.44 -3.85 -6.12
C LEU A 192 1.99 -3.54 -7.55
N THR A 193 1.22 -2.47 -7.76
CA THR A 193 0.81 -2.03 -9.10
C THR A 193 2.04 -1.70 -9.96
N LEU A 194 2.98 -0.92 -9.41
CA LEU A 194 4.20 -0.55 -10.12
C LEU A 194 5.11 -1.76 -10.41
N ASN A 195 5.22 -2.72 -9.49
CA ASN A 195 5.96 -3.95 -9.72
C ASN A 195 5.35 -4.79 -10.85
N ASP A 196 4.02 -4.89 -10.90
CA ASP A 196 3.30 -5.59 -11.96
C ASP A 196 3.53 -4.92 -13.33
N GLN A 197 3.34 -3.61 -13.41
CA GLN A 197 3.55 -2.84 -14.64
C GLN A 197 4.97 -3.00 -15.21
N ASN A 198 5.98 -3.10 -14.34
CA ASN A 198 7.38 -3.23 -14.78
C ASN A 198 7.76 -4.65 -15.24
N LEU A 199 7.07 -5.68 -14.74
CA LEU A 199 7.50 -7.07 -14.89
C LEU A 199 6.52 -7.95 -15.69
N ARG A 200 5.26 -7.52 -15.85
CA ARG A 200 4.29 -8.20 -16.71
C ARG A 200 4.71 -8.07 -18.18
N LYS A 201 4.68 -9.20 -18.89
CA LYS A 201 5.03 -9.31 -20.31
C LYS A 201 3.93 -9.98 -21.13
N GLU A 202 2.71 -10.02 -20.60
CA GLU A 202 1.57 -10.64 -21.26
C GLU A 202 1.03 -9.73 -22.36
N GLU A 203 0.78 -10.27 -23.54
CA GLU A 203 0.13 -9.59 -24.66
C GLU A 203 -1.40 -9.82 -24.62
N TYR A 204 -2.17 -8.99 -25.34
CA TYR A 204 -3.62 -9.19 -25.52
C TYR A 204 -3.97 -10.33 -26.46
#